data_AF-E4N2Z7-F1
#
_entry.id   AF-E4N2Z7-F1
#
_cell.length_a   1.000
_cell.length_b   1.000
_cell.length_c   1.000
_cell.angle_alpha   90.00
_cell.angle_beta   90.00
_cell.angle_gamma   90.00
#
_symmetry.space_group_name_H-M   'P 1'
#
loop_
_entity.id
_entity.type
_entity.pdbx_description
1 polymer ?
#
loop_
_entity_poly.entity_id
_entity_poly.type
_entity_poly.pdbx_seq_one_letter_code
_entity_poly.pdbx_strand_id
1 'polypeptide(L)'
;MTQEKFDHEDEALQALVDGLVARGHAVTLAAHPDRDPGHPLTVDGIFLVDSIEWAVDHCLLSQDSRLIPALDEAVTKLTDDLEAVAQEFKCALVVSFQPQDRELGRAAIDAYYESVVELSRQAAAAGDSKFNDDGFTSAQVVPGAAGVDLITLASITGNARLDSQITQGIGEALKKKLTKQLKKAKDAGFPVMLLLDQHPRPGSRNGTVWQTSHGNTVLAAVKPILDLHPGVVDQLWYRPLVGPVQLLHETAPKARP
;
A
#
# COMPACT_ATOMS: atom_id res chain seq x y z
N MET A 1 -15.41 -12.07 9.24
CA MET A 1 -14.01 -12.00 8.78
C MET A 1 -13.75 -13.30 8.01
N THR A 2 -13.06 -13.28 6.87
CA THR A 2 -12.84 -14.50 6.04
C THR A 2 -11.65 -15.30 6.57
N GLN A 3 -11.66 -16.62 6.41
CA GLN A 3 -10.55 -17.51 6.82
C GLN A 3 -9.23 -17.07 6.19
N GLU A 4 -9.26 -16.71 4.90
CA GLU A 4 -8.10 -16.21 4.15
C GLU A 4 -7.43 -14.96 4.77
N LYS A 5 -8.20 -14.10 5.47
CA LYS A 5 -7.60 -12.97 6.19
C LYS A 5 -6.78 -13.47 7.37
N PHE A 6 -7.32 -14.40 8.15
CA PHE A 6 -6.63 -14.92 9.33
C PHE A 6 -5.39 -15.70 8.93
N ASP A 7 -5.47 -16.53 7.89
CA ASP A 7 -4.33 -17.29 7.38
C ASP A 7 -3.18 -16.36 6.97
N HIS A 8 -3.48 -15.28 6.22
CA HIS A 8 -2.49 -14.30 5.81
C HIS A 8 -1.85 -13.55 6.98
N GLU A 9 -2.64 -13.20 7.98
CA GLU A 9 -2.18 -12.54 9.21
C GLU A 9 -1.28 -13.48 10.03
N ASP A 10 -1.66 -14.75 10.16
CA ASP A 10 -0.88 -15.79 10.85
C ASP A 10 0.46 -16.04 10.13
N GLU A 11 0.49 -16.06 8.80
CA GLU A 11 1.73 -16.12 8.02
C GLU A 11 2.64 -14.91 8.27
N ALA A 12 2.07 -13.71 8.37
CA ALA A 12 2.84 -12.50 8.64
C ALA A 12 3.42 -12.50 10.05
N LEU A 13 2.61 -12.88 11.03
CA LEU A 13 3.04 -13.03 12.42
C LEU A 13 4.10 -14.14 12.56
N GLN A 14 3.97 -15.25 11.85
CA GLN A 14 4.98 -16.31 11.81
C GLN A 14 6.30 -15.79 11.23
N ALA A 15 6.29 -14.98 10.18
CA ALA A 15 7.49 -14.37 9.64
C ALA A 15 8.20 -13.45 10.66
N LEU A 16 7.43 -12.74 11.50
CA LEU A 16 7.98 -11.96 12.61
C LEU A 16 8.62 -12.87 13.66
N VAL A 17 7.95 -13.96 14.05
CA VAL A 17 8.51 -14.98 14.96
C VAL A 17 9.84 -15.51 14.44
N ASP A 18 9.90 -15.88 13.16
CA ASP A 18 11.13 -16.37 12.52
C ASP A 18 12.25 -15.31 12.57
N GLY A 19 11.90 -14.03 12.36
CA GLY A 19 12.84 -12.91 12.47
C GLY A 19 13.38 -12.68 13.88
N LEU A 20 12.53 -12.81 14.89
CA LEU A 20 12.92 -12.72 16.30
C LEU A 20 13.82 -13.90 16.70
N VAL A 21 13.46 -15.12 16.29
CA VAL A 21 14.25 -16.34 16.53
C VAL A 21 15.61 -16.26 15.83
N ALA A 22 15.66 -15.77 14.60
CA ALA A 22 16.92 -15.56 13.87
C ALA A 22 17.86 -14.57 14.56
N ARG A 23 17.32 -13.69 15.42
CA ARG A 23 18.10 -12.76 16.26
C ARG A 23 18.44 -13.33 17.64
N GLY A 24 18.06 -14.59 17.91
CA GLY A 24 18.40 -15.31 19.14
C GLY A 24 17.37 -15.23 20.26
N HIS A 25 16.16 -14.71 20.00
CA HIS A 25 15.10 -14.64 21.00
C HIS A 25 14.30 -15.94 21.08
N ALA A 26 13.87 -16.32 22.28
CA ALA A 26 12.87 -17.37 22.48
C ALA A 26 11.46 -16.76 22.36
N VAL A 27 10.64 -17.27 21.45
CA VAL A 27 9.32 -16.71 21.15
C VAL A 27 8.24 -17.78 21.20
N THR A 28 7.14 -17.49 21.90
CA THR A 28 5.92 -18.31 21.86
C THR A 28 4.69 -17.42 21.79
N LEU A 29 3.73 -17.77 20.94
CA LEU A 29 2.42 -17.12 20.91
C LEU A 29 1.63 -17.47 22.19
N ALA A 30 1.21 -16.45 22.93
CA ALA A 30 0.42 -16.58 24.15
C ALA A 30 -1.09 -16.44 23.89
N ALA A 31 -1.50 -15.50 23.03
CA ALA A 31 -2.91 -15.25 22.74
C ALA A 31 -3.13 -14.54 21.39
N HIS A 32 -4.36 -14.63 20.87
CA HIS A 32 -4.90 -13.82 19.76
C HIS A 32 -6.07 -12.96 20.23
N PRO A 33 -5.81 -11.77 20.81
CA PRO A 33 -6.84 -10.90 21.36
C PRO A 33 -7.95 -10.49 20.38
N ASP A 34 -7.62 -10.26 19.10
CA ASP A 34 -8.59 -9.88 18.08
C ASP A 34 -9.64 -10.98 17.77
N ARG A 35 -9.32 -12.23 18.11
CA ARG A 35 -10.18 -13.42 17.92
C ARG A 35 -10.92 -13.85 19.18
N ASP A 36 -10.62 -13.22 20.32
CA ASP A 36 -11.27 -13.50 21.61
C ASP A 36 -12.13 -12.31 22.08
N PRO A 37 -13.48 -12.40 21.98
CA PRO A 37 -14.38 -11.34 22.44
C PRO A 37 -14.26 -10.99 23.94
N GLY A 38 -13.69 -11.88 24.76
CA GLY A 38 -13.47 -11.65 26.18
C GLY A 38 -12.18 -10.89 26.50
N HIS A 39 -11.27 -10.76 25.53
CA HIS A 39 -9.98 -10.15 25.75
C HIS A 39 -10.08 -8.60 25.73
N PRO A 40 -9.44 -7.88 26.68
CA PRO A 40 -9.54 -6.42 26.73
C PRO A 40 -8.78 -5.72 25.60
N LEU A 41 -7.76 -6.36 25.02
CA LEU A 41 -7.00 -5.85 23.88
C LEU A 41 -7.58 -6.35 22.54
N THR A 42 -7.20 -5.70 21.45
CA THR A 42 -7.65 -6.03 20.09
C THR A 42 -6.46 -6.04 19.12
N VAL A 43 -5.30 -6.43 19.60
CA VAL A 43 -4.08 -6.61 18.80
C VAL A 43 -4.09 -8.01 18.20
N ASP A 44 -3.37 -8.23 17.11
CA ASP A 44 -3.42 -9.49 16.35
C ASP A 44 -2.68 -10.64 17.07
N GLY A 45 -1.77 -10.32 18.00
CA GLY A 45 -1.15 -11.32 18.85
C GLY A 45 -0.53 -10.77 20.14
N ILE A 46 -0.42 -11.66 21.13
CA ILE A 46 0.46 -11.47 22.29
C ILE A 46 1.51 -12.56 22.23
N PHE A 47 2.79 -12.17 22.21
CA PHE A 47 3.91 -13.09 22.14
C PHE A 47 4.76 -12.98 23.40
N LEU A 48 5.09 -14.12 23.99
CA LEU A 48 6.12 -14.18 25.03
C LEU A 48 7.49 -14.22 24.34
N VAL A 49 8.25 -13.14 24.44
CA VAL A 49 9.62 -12.99 23.90
C VAL A 49 10.58 -12.87 25.08
N ASP A 50 11.46 -13.85 25.25
CA ASP A 50 12.39 -13.94 26.39
C ASP A 50 11.71 -13.71 27.76
N SER A 51 10.56 -14.35 27.96
CA SER A 51 9.71 -14.24 29.16
C SER A 51 9.01 -12.89 29.38
N ILE A 52 9.00 -12.00 28.38
CA ILE A 52 8.25 -10.74 28.39
C ILE A 52 7.09 -10.85 27.40
N GLU A 53 5.87 -10.50 27.82
CA GLU A 53 4.73 -10.45 26.91
C GLU A 53 4.74 -9.17 26.08
N TRP A 54 4.76 -9.32 24.75
CA TRP A 54 4.70 -8.26 23.76
C TRP A 54 3.36 -8.26 23.05
N ALA A 55 2.72 -7.11 22.98
CA ALA A 55 1.56 -6.91 22.13
C ALA A 55 2.02 -6.61 20.70
N VAL A 56 1.48 -7.35 19.73
CA VAL A 56 1.88 -7.28 18.32
C VAL A 56 0.68 -7.02 17.46
N ASP A 57 0.80 -6.05 16.56
CA ASP A 57 -0.25 -5.68 15.62
C ASP A 57 0.30 -5.63 14.19
N HIS A 58 -0.43 -6.23 13.25
CA HIS A 58 -0.10 -6.32 11.84
C HIS A 58 -0.78 -5.19 11.07
N CYS A 59 -0.03 -4.59 10.14
CA CYS A 59 -0.56 -3.58 9.25
C CYS A 59 -0.06 -3.78 7.82
N LEU A 60 -0.99 -4.04 6.92
CA LEU A 60 -0.69 -4.20 5.49
C LEU A 60 -0.33 -2.84 4.86
N LEU A 61 0.82 -2.78 4.19
CA LEU A 61 1.22 -1.70 3.29
C LEU A 61 0.46 -1.83 1.97
N SER A 62 -0.80 -1.38 1.98
CA SER A 62 -1.65 -1.40 0.79
C SER A 62 -1.46 -0.14 -0.06
N GLN A 63 -1.88 -0.17 -1.32
CA GLN A 63 -2.14 1.05 -2.10
C GLN A 63 -3.39 1.77 -1.57
N ASP A 64 -3.57 3.03 -1.98
CA ASP A 64 -4.79 3.78 -1.68
C ASP A 64 -6.02 3.02 -2.21
N SER A 65 -6.96 2.70 -1.32
CA SER A 65 -8.17 1.94 -1.65
C SER A 65 -9.04 2.57 -2.74
N ARG A 66 -8.91 3.88 -2.97
CA ARG A 66 -9.61 4.62 -4.03
C ARG A 66 -9.07 4.32 -5.42
N LEU A 67 -7.85 3.77 -5.53
CA LEU A 67 -7.20 3.50 -6.81
C LEU A 67 -7.97 2.46 -7.64
N ILE A 68 -8.42 1.37 -7.02
CA ILE A 68 -9.13 0.28 -7.74
C ILE A 68 -10.41 0.76 -8.45
N PRO A 69 -11.37 1.44 -7.77
CA PRO A 69 -12.54 1.96 -8.46
C PRO A 69 -12.21 3.06 -9.48
N ALA A 70 -11.17 3.88 -9.24
CA ALA A 70 -10.72 4.88 -10.21
C ALA A 70 -10.16 4.23 -11.48
N LEU A 71 -9.41 3.13 -11.34
CA LEU A 71 -8.89 2.34 -12.46
C LEU A 71 -10.02 1.70 -13.27
N ASP A 72 -10.98 1.06 -12.62
CA ASP A 72 -12.12 0.41 -13.30
C ASP A 72 -12.93 1.45 -14.11
N GLU A 73 -13.14 2.65 -13.54
CA GLU A 73 -13.81 3.75 -14.22
C GLU A 73 -12.99 4.26 -15.42
N ALA A 74 -11.68 4.42 -15.26
CA ALA A 74 -10.79 4.87 -16.33
C ALA A 74 -10.78 3.89 -17.51
N VAL A 75 -10.61 2.59 -17.24
CA VAL A 75 -10.61 1.55 -18.27
C VAL A 75 -11.93 1.54 -19.02
N THR A 76 -13.05 1.65 -18.31
CA THR A 76 -14.39 1.71 -18.93
C THR A 76 -14.55 2.93 -19.84
N LYS A 77 -13.97 4.08 -19.46
CA LYS A 77 -14.10 5.33 -20.21
C LYS A 77 -13.15 5.47 -21.38
N LEU A 78 -11.99 4.84 -21.33
CA LEU A 78 -10.92 5.04 -22.31
C LEU A 78 -10.87 3.96 -23.37
N THR A 79 -11.21 2.70 -23.04
CA THR A 79 -10.97 1.55 -23.95
C THR A 79 -11.62 1.74 -25.31
N ASP A 80 -12.95 1.89 -25.38
CA ASP A 80 -13.68 1.93 -26.65
C ASP A 80 -13.25 3.13 -27.53
N ASP A 81 -13.06 4.30 -26.92
CA ASP A 81 -12.66 5.52 -27.64
C ASP A 81 -11.23 5.42 -28.16
N LEU A 82 -10.29 4.88 -27.38
CA LEU A 82 -8.91 4.69 -27.82
C LEU A 82 -8.80 3.58 -28.87
N GLU A 83 -9.61 2.53 -28.77
CA GLU A 83 -9.69 1.50 -29.81
C GLU A 83 -10.20 2.08 -31.13
N ALA A 84 -11.20 2.98 -31.07
CA ALA A 84 -11.67 3.70 -32.26
C ALA A 84 -10.56 4.55 -32.89
N VAL A 85 -9.76 5.25 -32.07
CA VAL A 85 -8.58 6.00 -32.57
C VAL A 85 -7.55 5.06 -33.20
N ALA A 86 -7.18 3.97 -32.53
CA ALA A 86 -6.23 2.99 -33.05
C ALA A 86 -6.68 2.41 -34.40
N GLN A 87 -7.98 2.12 -34.55
CA GLN A 87 -8.58 1.64 -35.80
C GLN A 87 -8.58 2.71 -36.90
N GLU A 88 -8.96 3.95 -36.58
CA GLU A 88 -9.00 5.08 -37.53
C GLU A 88 -7.63 5.32 -38.18
N PHE A 89 -6.57 5.30 -37.37
CA PHE A 89 -5.20 5.60 -37.81
C PHE A 89 -4.37 4.35 -38.13
N LYS A 90 -4.93 3.14 -37.96
CA LYS A 90 -4.28 1.85 -38.22
C LYS A 90 -2.94 1.71 -37.49
N CYS A 91 -2.97 1.96 -36.19
CA CYS A 91 -1.79 1.87 -35.32
C CYS A 91 -2.12 1.15 -34.02
N ALA A 92 -1.09 0.83 -33.23
CA ALA A 92 -1.27 0.49 -31.83
C ALA A 92 -0.91 1.69 -30.96
N LEU A 93 -1.65 1.87 -29.87
CA LEU A 93 -1.46 2.93 -28.89
C LEU A 93 -1.03 2.35 -27.55
N VAL A 94 -0.01 2.95 -26.95
CA VAL A 94 0.35 2.73 -25.55
C VAL A 94 0.11 4.04 -24.82
N VAL A 95 -0.91 4.08 -23.97
CA VAL A 95 -1.39 5.31 -23.32
C VAL A 95 -1.09 5.24 -21.83
N SER A 96 -0.27 6.17 -21.34
CA SER A 96 -0.08 6.37 -19.91
C SER A 96 -1.04 7.40 -19.38
N PHE A 97 -1.64 7.17 -18.21
CA PHE A 97 -2.50 8.14 -17.55
C PHE A 97 -2.52 7.97 -16.03
N GLN A 98 -2.92 9.04 -15.34
CA GLN A 98 -3.28 9.00 -13.93
C GLN A 98 -4.78 8.70 -13.76
N PRO A 99 -5.18 7.66 -13.00
CA PRO A 99 -6.57 7.44 -12.66
C PRO A 99 -7.11 8.56 -11.78
N GLN A 100 -8.30 9.06 -12.09
CA GLN A 100 -8.94 10.14 -11.34
C GLN A 100 -9.96 9.58 -10.36
N ASP A 101 -9.95 10.07 -9.12
CA ASP A 101 -10.93 9.70 -8.12
C ASP A 101 -12.14 10.64 -8.12
N ARG A 102 -13.19 10.25 -7.40
CA ARG A 102 -14.47 10.98 -7.37
C ARG A 102 -14.41 12.32 -6.65
N GLU A 103 -13.33 12.64 -5.94
CA GLU A 103 -13.19 13.92 -5.22
C GLU A 103 -13.07 15.11 -6.18
N LEU A 104 -12.56 14.88 -7.40
CA LEU A 104 -12.45 15.91 -8.45
C LEU A 104 -13.80 16.31 -9.07
N GLY A 105 -14.84 15.51 -8.85
CA GLY A 105 -16.17 15.74 -9.42
C GLY A 105 -16.29 15.26 -10.88
N ARG A 106 -17.49 14.80 -11.24
CA ARG A 106 -17.72 14.05 -12.48
C ARG A 106 -17.35 14.82 -13.76
N ALA A 107 -17.68 16.09 -13.84
CA ALA A 107 -17.40 16.90 -15.04
C ALA A 107 -15.90 17.08 -15.28
N ALA A 108 -15.09 17.23 -14.22
CA ALA A 108 -13.64 17.34 -14.35
C ALA A 108 -13.00 15.99 -14.77
N ILE A 109 -13.51 14.89 -14.22
CA ILE A 109 -13.08 13.53 -14.59
C ILE A 109 -13.39 13.25 -16.07
N ASP A 110 -14.60 13.59 -16.52
CA ASP A 110 -15.02 13.41 -17.91
C ASP A 110 -14.13 14.23 -18.86
N ALA A 111 -13.93 15.52 -18.56
CA ALA A 111 -13.05 16.40 -19.34
C ALA A 111 -11.60 15.92 -19.38
N TYR A 112 -11.08 15.36 -18.27
CA TYR A 112 -9.75 14.79 -18.23
C TYR A 112 -9.62 13.59 -19.19
N TYR A 113 -10.53 12.62 -19.12
CA TYR A 113 -10.45 11.44 -20.01
C TYR A 113 -10.70 11.79 -21.48
N GLU A 114 -11.56 12.77 -21.77
CA GLU A 114 -11.69 13.35 -23.12
C GLU A 114 -10.35 13.92 -23.62
N SER A 115 -9.60 14.62 -22.75
CA SER A 115 -8.28 15.14 -23.11
C SER A 115 -7.24 14.04 -23.38
N VAL A 116 -7.32 12.90 -22.68
CA VAL A 116 -6.46 11.73 -22.92
C VAL A 116 -6.73 11.12 -24.31
N VAL A 117 -8.00 10.99 -24.68
CA VAL A 117 -8.41 10.50 -26.00
C VAL A 117 -7.95 11.46 -27.09
N GLU A 118 -8.12 12.76 -26.89
CA GLU A 118 -7.69 13.78 -27.86
C GLU A 118 -6.17 13.80 -28.04
N LEU A 119 -5.39 13.71 -26.96
CA LEU A 119 -3.93 13.59 -27.03
C LEU A 119 -3.52 12.34 -27.84
N SER A 120 -4.23 11.23 -27.64
CA SER A 120 -3.96 9.97 -28.35
C SER A 120 -4.30 10.06 -29.84
N ARG A 121 -5.40 10.75 -30.18
CA ARG A 121 -5.77 11.06 -31.57
C ARG A 121 -4.71 11.93 -32.25
N GLN A 122 -4.19 12.94 -31.55
CA GLN A 122 -3.11 13.78 -32.07
C GLN A 122 -1.80 13.02 -32.28
N ALA A 123 -1.45 12.12 -31.34
CA ALA A 123 -0.29 11.25 -31.47
C ALA A 123 -0.42 10.33 -32.70
N ALA A 124 -1.56 9.64 -32.82
CA ALA A 124 -1.86 8.74 -33.92
C ALA A 124 -1.83 9.44 -35.29
N ALA A 125 -2.43 10.64 -35.38
CA ALA A 125 -2.44 11.43 -36.60
C ALA A 125 -1.05 11.92 -37.02
N ALA A 126 -0.20 12.25 -36.05
CA ALA A 126 1.19 12.65 -36.30
C ALA A 126 2.12 11.45 -36.57
N GLY A 127 1.73 10.25 -36.13
CA GLY A 127 2.59 9.05 -36.14
C GLY A 127 3.76 9.14 -35.16
N ASP A 128 3.66 9.98 -34.13
CA ASP A 128 4.71 10.23 -33.14
C ASP A 128 4.14 10.34 -31.72
N SER A 129 4.98 10.11 -30.72
CA SER A 129 4.57 10.14 -29.32
C SER A 129 4.22 11.55 -28.86
N LYS A 130 3.20 11.67 -28.03
CA LYS A 130 2.78 12.93 -27.39
C LYS A 130 2.78 12.80 -25.88
N PHE A 131 3.13 13.89 -25.22
CA PHE A 131 3.19 14.01 -23.78
C PHE A 131 2.41 15.24 -23.37
N ASN A 132 1.61 15.11 -22.32
CA ASN A 132 0.94 16.23 -21.70
C ASN A 132 1.86 16.91 -20.67
N ASP A 133 1.56 18.17 -20.32
CA ASP A 133 2.33 18.94 -19.34
C ASP A 133 2.09 18.50 -17.89
N ASP A 134 1.11 17.60 -17.66
CA ASP A 134 0.82 17.05 -16.34
C ASP A 134 1.90 16.07 -15.83
N GLY A 135 2.80 15.61 -16.70
CA GLY A 135 3.88 14.67 -16.35
C GLY A 135 3.44 13.22 -16.18
N PHE A 136 2.18 12.90 -16.47
CA PHE A 136 1.59 11.57 -16.28
C PHE A 136 0.98 11.01 -17.56
N THR A 137 0.38 11.90 -18.36
CA THR A 137 -0.39 11.54 -19.53
C THR A 137 0.50 11.54 -20.76
N SER A 138 0.57 10.39 -21.43
CA SER A 138 1.27 10.27 -22.70
C SER A 138 0.58 9.28 -23.61
N ALA A 139 0.74 9.45 -24.92
CA ALA A 139 0.30 8.52 -25.93
C ALA A 139 1.46 8.20 -26.85
N GLN A 140 1.88 6.93 -26.87
CA GLN A 140 2.93 6.43 -27.75
C GLN A 140 2.30 5.63 -28.88
N VAL A 141 2.80 5.84 -30.09
CA VAL A 141 2.32 5.16 -31.30
C VAL A 141 3.29 4.06 -31.68
N VAL A 142 2.79 2.84 -31.87
CA VAL A 142 3.55 1.73 -32.44
C VAL A 142 3.05 1.48 -33.87
N PRO A 143 3.83 1.88 -34.90
CA PRO A 143 3.44 1.70 -36.29
C PRO A 143 3.35 0.23 -36.69
N GLY A 144 2.39 -0.12 -37.55
CA GLY A 144 2.29 -1.47 -38.13
C GLY A 144 1.75 -2.55 -37.17
N ALA A 145 1.33 -2.16 -35.97
CA ALA A 145 0.55 -2.98 -35.05
C ALA A 145 -0.86 -2.41 -34.91
N ALA A 146 -1.77 -3.17 -34.29
CA ALA A 146 -3.10 -2.72 -33.91
C ALA A 146 -3.36 -3.10 -32.46
N GLY A 147 -4.01 -2.21 -31.71
CA GLY A 147 -4.40 -2.45 -30.32
C GLY A 147 -4.19 -1.24 -29.43
N VAL A 148 -4.69 -1.35 -28.20
CA VAL A 148 -4.51 -0.34 -27.16
C VAL A 148 -3.95 -1.04 -25.93
N ASP A 149 -2.91 -0.44 -25.36
CA ASP A 149 -2.40 -0.80 -24.05
C ASP A 149 -2.48 0.41 -23.11
N LEU A 150 -2.92 0.16 -21.90
CA LEU A 150 -3.18 1.18 -20.89
C LEU A 150 -2.18 1.04 -19.75
N ILE A 151 -1.27 2.01 -19.63
CA ILE A 151 -0.30 2.10 -18.55
C ILE A 151 -0.85 3.02 -17.47
N THR A 152 -1.13 2.45 -16.30
CA THR A 152 -1.69 3.22 -15.19
C THR A 152 -0.62 3.54 -14.15
N LEU A 153 -0.62 4.79 -13.69
CA LEU A 153 0.18 5.16 -12.53
C LEU A 153 -0.49 4.63 -11.26
N ALA A 154 0.32 4.02 -10.39
CA ALA A 154 -0.12 3.48 -9.10
C ALA A 154 -0.41 4.57 -8.04
N SER A 155 -0.90 5.74 -8.46
CA SER A 155 -1.28 6.85 -7.59
C SER A 155 -2.43 7.64 -8.19
N ILE A 156 -3.42 7.97 -7.37
CA ILE A 156 -4.52 8.88 -7.71
C ILE A 156 -4.20 10.35 -7.47
N THR A 157 -3.05 10.66 -6.86
CA THR A 157 -2.64 12.05 -6.54
C THR A 157 -1.60 12.61 -7.50
N GLY A 158 -1.12 11.79 -8.45
CA GLY A 158 -0.02 12.16 -9.34
C GLY A 158 1.32 12.22 -8.62
N ASN A 159 1.40 11.91 -7.33
CA ASN A 159 2.67 12.00 -6.63
C ASN A 159 3.56 10.79 -6.95
N ALA A 160 4.59 11.02 -7.76
CA ALA A 160 5.60 10.02 -8.10
C ALA A 160 6.49 9.62 -6.90
N ARG A 161 6.43 10.36 -5.78
CA ARG A 161 7.25 10.06 -4.60
C ARG A 161 6.68 8.86 -3.83
N LEU A 162 7.54 7.87 -3.60
CA LEU A 162 7.18 6.64 -2.89
C LEU A 162 6.73 6.85 -1.45
N ASP A 163 7.34 7.81 -0.74
CA ASP A 163 6.94 8.16 0.62
C ASP A 163 5.46 8.54 0.68
N SER A 164 5.02 9.35 -0.28
CA SER A 164 3.66 9.84 -0.37
C SER A 164 2.68 8.73 -0.74
N GLN A 165 3.06 7.81 -1.64
CA GLN A 165 2.24 6.64 -1.97
C GLN A 165 2.06 5.69 -0.78
N ILE A 166 3.13 5.46 -0.01
CA ILE A 166 3.06 4.69 1.25
C ILE A 166 2.11 5.39 2.23
N THR A 167 2.31 6.69 2.47
CA THR A 167 1.48 7.46 3.41
C THR A 167 0.01 7.46 3.00
N GLN A 168 -0.30 7.57 1.71
CA GLN A 168 -1.68 7.50 1.21
C GLN A 168 -2.31 6.12 1.44
N GLY A 169 -1.54 5.06 1.22
CA GLY A 169 -2.00 3.68 1.37
C GLY A 169 -2.20 3.23 2.81
N ILE A 170 -1.28 3.57 3.72
CA ILE A 170 -1.29 3.08 5.10
C ILE A 170 -1.64 4.14 6.15
N GLY A 171 -1.58 5.43 5.83
CA GLY A 171 -1.52 6.50 6.82
C GLY A 171 -2.67 6.52 7.83
N GLU A 172 -3.92 6.50 7.35
CA GLU A 172 -5.10 6.51 8.22
C GLU A 172 -5.26 5.19 8.99
N ALA A 173 -4.94 4.05 8.37
CA ALA A 173 -4.97 2.75 9.04
C ALA A 173 -3.94 2.70 10.19
N LEU A 174 -2.71 3.13 9.91
CA LEU A 174 -1.63 3.23 10.88
C LEU A 174 -1.99 4.18 12.03
N LYS A 175 -2.49 5.38 11.71
CA LYS A 175 -2.95 6.36 12.71
C LYS A 175 -4.04 5.78 13.61
N LYS A 176 -5.01 5.03 13.05
CA LYS A 176 -6.04 4.35 13.83
C LYS A 176 -5.45 3.28 14.75
N LYS A 177 -4.46 2.50 14.29
CA LYS A 177 -3.76 1.52 15.13
C LYS A 177 -3.01 2.19 16.29
N LEU A 178 -2.24 3.23 15.99
CA LEU A 178 -1.46 4.00 16.96
C LEU A 178 -2.33 4.69 18.02
N THR A 179 -3.49 5.22 17.63
CA THR A 179 -4.39 5.93 18.56
C THR A 179 -5.36 5.02 19.32
N LYS A 180 -5.51 3.76 18.88
CA LYS A 180 -6.47 2.81 19.47
C LYS A 180 -5.77 1.54 19.93
N GLN A 181 -5.58 0.58 19.02
CA GLN A 181 -5.18 -0.79 19.35
C GLN A 181 -3.85 -0.81 20.12
N LEU A 182 -2.82 -0.19 19.54
CA LEU A 182 -1.47 -0.17 20.09
C LEU A 182 -1.36 0.69 21.34
N LYS A 183 -2.00 1.87 21.34
CA LYS A 183 -2.01 2.71 22.54
C LYS A 183 -2.69 2.02 23.71
N LYS A 184 -3.81 1.31 23.48
CA LYS A 184 -4.48 0.55 24.54
C LYS A 184 -3.58 -0.55 25.13
N ALA A 185 -2.85 -1.27 24.28
CA ALA A 185 -1.88 -2.26 24.73
C ALA A 185 -0.73 -1.62 25.53
N LYS A 186 -0.20 -0.49 25.06
CA LYS A 186 0.85 0.26 25.75
C LYS A 186 0.40 0.78 27.11
N ASP A 187 -0.81 1.36 27.18
CA ASP A 187 -1.42 1.85 28.41
C ASP A 187 -1.72 0.71 29.41
N ALA A 188 -1.92 -0.52 28.92
CA ALA A 188 -2.04 -1.72 29.73
C ALA A 188 -0.67 -2.29 30.20
N GLY A 189 0.44 -1.65 29.86
CA GLY A 189 1.78 -1.98 30.34
C GLY A 189 2.58 -2.97 29.48
N PHE A 190 2.05 -3.35 28.31
CA PHE A 190 2.76 -4.20 27.35
C PHE A 190 3.78 -3.37 26.54
N PRO A 191 5.00 -3.89 26.31
CA PRO A 191 5.79 -3.45 25.18
C PRO A 191 5.09 -3.83 23.86
N VAL A 192 5.27 -3.00 22.84
CA VAL A 192 4.49 -3.04 21.59
C VAL A 192 5.41 -3.21 20.38
N MET A 193 5.12 -4.22 19.55
CA MET A 193 5.66 -4.34 18.20
C MET A 193 4.59 -4.02 17.16
N LEU A 194 4.96 -3.28 16.12
CA LEU A 194 4.16 -3.07 14.92
C LEU A 194 4.85 -3.76 13.75
N LEU A 195 4.14 -4.69 13.08
CA LEU A 195 4.61 -5.33 11.86
C LEU A 195 3.96 -4.68 10.64
N LEU A 196 4.77 -4.06 9.78
CA LEU A 196 4.35 -3.62 8.46
C LEU A 196 4.57 -4.74 7.45
N ASP A 197 3.53 -5.10 6.70
CA ASP A 197 3.60 -6.21 5.74
C ASP A 197 3.40 -5.73 4.31
N GLN A 198 4.31 -6.08 3.40
CA GLN A 198 4.18 -5.77 1.98
C GLN A 198 3.48 -6.88 1.18
N HIS A 199 3.28 -8.08 1.73
CA HIS A 199 2.63 -9.16 0.99
C HIS A 199 1.14 -8.85 0.76
N PRO A 200 0.65 -8.82 -0.49
CA PRO A 200 -0.76 -8.55 -0.75
C PRO A 200 -1.62 -9.66 -0.14
N ARG A 201 -2.79 -9.29 0.38
CA ARG A 201 -3.76 -10.27 0.85
C ARG A 201 -4.23 -11.15 -0.32
N PRO A 202 -4.28 -12.49 -0.17
CA PRO A 202 -4.87 -13.37 -1.18
C PRO A 202 -6.28 -12.90 -1.59
N GLY A 203 -6.56 -12.90 -2.90
CA GLY A 203 -7.85 -12.46 -3.45
C GLY A 203 -8.13 -10.95 -3.39
N SER A 204 -7.26 -10.14 -2.77
CA SER A 204 -7.40 -8.69 -2.77
C SER A 204 -6.98 -8.11 -4.14
N ARG A 205 -7.86 -7.32 -4.75
CA ARG A 205 -7.50 -6.49 -5.91
C ARG A 205 -6.63 -5.30 -5.53
N ASN A 206 -6.71 -4.84 -4.27
CA ASN A 206 -5.85 -3.76 -3.79
C ASN A 206 -4.46 -4.31 -3.51
N GLY A 207 -3.49 -3.90 -4.33
CA GLY A 207 -2.10 -4.33 -4.24
C GLY A 207 -1.33 -3.64 -3.13
N THR A 208 -0.03 -3.91 -3.08
CA THR A 208 0.94 -3.20 -2.25
C THR A 208 1.69 -2.15 -3.06
N VAL A 209 2.33 -1.19 -2.39
CA VAL A 209 3.28 -0.28 -3.04
C VAL A 209 4.56 -1.08 -3.37
N TRP A 210 4.63 -1.60 -4.60
CA TRP A 210 5.67 -2.56 -5.06
C TRP A 210 7.10 -2.02 -4.93
N GLN A 211 7.32 -0.73 -5.21
CA GLN A 211 8.65 -0.12 -5.21
C GLN A 211 9.25 0.13 -3.81
N THR A 212 8.62 -0.36 -2.74
CA THR A 212 9.07 -0.14 -1.36
C THR A 212 10.09 -1.19 -0.87
N SER A 213 10.94 -1.70 -1.76
CA SER A 213 11.87 -2.81 -1.47
C SER A 213 12.93 -2.51 -0.40
N HIS A 214 13.09 -1.26 0.02
CA HIS A 214 14.04 -0.86 1.05
C HIS A 214 13.33 -0.42 2.34
N GLY A 215 13.63 -1.11 3.45
CA GLY A 215 13.08 -0.80 4.77
C GLY A 215 13.32 0.65 5.22
N ASN A 216 14.41 1.29 4.81
CA ASN A 216 14.67 2.71 5.10
C ASN A 216 13.65 3.66 4.44
N THR A 217 13.18 3.34 3.23
CA THR A 217 12.13 4.12 2.56
C THR A 217 10.81 3.99 3.30
N VAL A 218 10.47 2.75 3.72
CA VAL A 218 9.29 2.48 4.53
C VAL A 218 9.36 3.25 5.86
N LEU A 219 10.49 3.14 6.57
CA LEU A 219 10.73 3.86 7.82
C LEU A 219 10.57 5.38 7.63
N ALA A 220 11.23 5.96 6.63
CA ALA A 220 11.16 7.39 6.34
C ALA A 220 9.73 7.86 6.06
N ALA A 221 8.92 7.05 5.39
CA ALA A 221 7.53 7.36 5.06
C ALA A 221 6.58 7.28 6.27
N VAL A 222 6.76 6.28 7.15
CA VAL A 222 5.88 6.09 8.32
C VAL A 222 6.33 6.87 9.56
N LYS A 223 7.62 7.22 9.63
CA LYS A 223 8.21 7.90 10.79
C LYS A 223 7.49 9.19 11.18
N PRO A 224 7.10 10.10 10.25
CA PRO A 224 6.32 11.28 10.62
C PRO A 224 5.02 10.95 11.36
N ILE A 225 4.36 9.84 11.03
CA ILE A 225 3.13 9.39 11.70
C ILE A 225 3.47 8.81 13.09
N LEU A 226 4.53 8.00 13.19
CA LEU A 226 5.00 7.45 14.47
C LEU A 226 5.42 8.56 15.44
N ASP A 227 6.08 9.61 14.95
CA ASP A 227 6.57 10.74 15.75
C ASP A 227 5.44 11.59 16.35
N LEU A 228 4.23 11.55 15.76
CA LEU A 228 3.02 12.15 16.36
C LEU A 228 2.48 11.34 17.55
N HIS A 229 2.96 10.11 17.74
CA HIS A 229 2.52 9.18 18.78
C HIS A 229 3.73 8.58 19.53
N PRO A 230 4.58 9.42 20.14
CA PRO A 230 5.85 8.97 20.72
C PRO A 230 5.63 7.96 21.85
N GLY A 231 6.41 6.88 21.83
CA GLY A 231 6.40 5.85 22.87
C GLY A 231 5.22 4.87 22.80
N VAL A 232 4.38 4.92 21.75
CA VAL A 232 3.34 3.89 21.56
C VAL A 232 3.92 2.59 21.01
N VAL A 233 4.87 2.68 20.07
CA VAL A 233 5.54 1.54 19.43
C VAL A 233 6.96 1.45 19.95
N ASP A 234 7.34 0.30 20.50
CA ASP A 234 8.71 0.05 20.97
C ASP A 234 9.58 -0.55 19.87
N GLN A 235 9.01 -1.40 19.00
CA GLN A 235 9.67 -1.95 17.83
C GLN A 235 8.81 -1.86 16.57
N LEU A 236 9.41 -1.39 15.48
CA LEU A 236 8.82 -1.42 14.14
C LEU A 236 9.51 -2.49 13.30
N TRP A 237 8.73 -3.44 12.81
CA TRP A 237 9.16 -4.49 11.93
C TRP A 237 8.56 -4.32 10.54
N TYR A 238 9.24 -4.88 9.55
CA TYR A 238 8.82 -4.82 8.17
C TYR A 238 9.07 -6.14 7.46
N ARG A 239 8.02 -6.71 6.87
CA ARG A 239 8.08 -7.90 6.01
C ARG A 239 8.07 -7.44 4.54
N PRO A 240 9.24 -7.42 3.87
CA PRO A 240 9.32 -7.09 2.44
C PRO A 240 8.76 -8.22 1.58
N LEU A 241 8.39 -7.92 0.34
CA LEU A 241 8.00 -8.94 -0.66
C LEU A 241 9.09 -9.98 -0.92
N VAL A 242 10.36 -9.56 -0.82
CA VAL A 242 11.52 -10.41 -1.06
C VAL A 242 12.53 -10.22 0.07
N GLY A 243 12.93 -11.33 0.66
CA GLY A 243 13.90 -11.37 1.75
C GLY A 243 13.28 -11.56 3.13
N PRO A 244 14.10 -11.61 4.18
CA PRO A 244 13.62 -11.82 5.55
C PRO A 244 12.94 -10.56 6.10
N VAL A 245 12.13 -10.74 7.14
CA VAL A 245 11.60 -9.63 7.95
C VAL A 245 12.75 -8.81 8.55
N GLN A 246 12.55 -7.49 8.66
CA GLN A 246 13.56 -6.52 9.07
C GLN A 246 13.08 -5.72 10.27
N LEU A 247 13.93 -5.56 11.28
CA LEU A 247 13.72 -4.58 12.33
C LEU A 247 14.11 -3.20 11.78
N LEU A 248 13.15 -2.29 11.66
CA LEU A 248 13.35 -0.95 11.13
C LEU A 248 13.64 0.08 12.22
N HIS A 249 12.99 -0.08 13.38
CA HIS A 249 13.14 0.85 14.49
C HIS A 249 12.97 0.10 15.81
N GLU A 250 13.80 0.46 16.78
CA GLU A 250 13.70 -0.01 18.15
C GLU A 250 13.97 1.16 19.10
N THR A 251 13.10 1.33 20.08
CA THR A 251 13.36 2.20 21.21
C THR A 251 13.96 1.36 22.34
N ALA A 252 15.04 1.85 22.96
CA ALA A 252 15.60 1.19 24.12
C ALA A 252 14.51 1.05 25.20
N PRO A 253 14.29 -0.13 25.78
CA PRO A 253 13.30 -0.30 26.82
C PRO A 253 13.62 0.67 27.97
N LYS A 254 12.65 1.49 28.36
CA LYS A 254 12.75 2.21 29.62
C LYS A 254 12.79 1.15 30.71
N ALA A 255 13.91 1.06 31.43
CA ALA A 255 14.02 0.21 32.61
C ALA A 255 12.78 0.46 33.49
N ARG A 256 12.01 -0.59 33.78
CA ARG A 256 10.92 -0.48 34.76
C ARG A 256 11.57 -0.06 36.10
N PRO A 257 11.07 1.01 36.75
CA PRO A 257 11.52 1.34 38.10
C PRO A 257 11.15 0.23 39.10
#